data_AF-M6HBF4-F1
#
_entry.id   AF-M6HBF4-F1
#
_cell.length_a   1.000
_cell.length_b   1.000
_cell.length_c   1.000
_cell.angle_alpha   90.00
_cell.angle_beta   90.00
_cell.angle_gamma   90.00
#
_symmetry.space_group_name_H-M   'P 1'
#
loop_
_entity.id
_entity.type
_entity.pdbx_description
1 polymer ?
#
loop_
_entity_poly.entity_id
_entity_poly.type
_entity_poly.pdbx_seq_one_letter_code
_entity_poly.pdbx_strand_id
1 'polypeptide(L)'
;MNLFEKAKSFSKTFQQESIEAIQNLDLDAIAQVAVTLYEAKENGKNIFFFGNGGSHGIASHLACDFGKGTKNSVRKDQKYYKVFGLDNAAWLTATSK
;
A
#
# COMPACT_ATOMS: atom_id res chain seq x y z
N MET A 1 32.60 -12.33 -14.08
CA MET A 1 31.15 -12.57 -13.90
C MET A 1 30.41 -12.10 -15.14
N ASN A 2 29.71 -12.99 -15.83
CA ASN A 2 28.94 -12.62 -17.03
C ASN A 2 27.63 -11.91 -16.65
N LEU A 3 26.89 -11.36 -17.64
CA LEU A 3 25.65 -10.61 -17.37
C LEU A 3 24.60 -11.46 -16.64
N PHE A 4 24.48 -12.74 -17.00
CA PHE A 4 23.54 -13.66 -16.38
C PHE A 4 23.88 -13.90 -14.90
N GLU A 5 25.16 -14.11 -14.58
CA GLU A 5 25.62 -14.28 -13.21
C GLU A 5 25.38 -13.01 -12.37
N LYS A 6 25.59 -11.82 -12.93
CA LYS A 6 25.27 -10.55 -12.25
C LYS A 6 23.78 -10.42 -11.96
N ALA A 7 22.92 -10.69 -12.95
CA ALA A 7 21.47 -10.66 -12.77
C ALA A 7 21.00 -11.69 -11.72
N LYS A 8 21.54 -12.91 -11.77
CA LYS A 8 21.26 -13.96 -10.77
C LYS A 8 21.69 -13.55 -9.36
N SER A 9 22.84 -12.88 -9.23
CA SER A 9 23.31 -12.35 -7.95
C SER A 9 22.35 -11.29 -7.41
N PHE A 10 21.95 -10.32 -8.25
CA PHE A 10 20.98 -9.29 -7.87
C PHE A 10 19.65 -9.90 -7.41
N SER A 11 19.08 -10.85 -8.17
CA SER A 11 17.83 -11.51 -7.80
C SER A 11 17.93 -12.23 -6.46
N LYS A 12 19.07 -12.89 -6.18
CA LYS A 12 19.31 -13.56 -4.89
C LYS A 12 19.37 -12.56 -3.74
N THR A 13 20.07 -11.44 -3.92
CA THR A 13 20.16 -10.38 -2.91
C THR A 13 18.78 -9.77 -2.62
N PHE A 14 18.07 -9.35 -3.67
CA PHE A 14 16.73 -8.77 -3.51
C PHE A 14 15.75 -9.74 -2.85
N GLN A 15 15.81 -11.03 -3.20
CA GLN A 15 15.00 -12.07 -2.56
C GLN A 15 15.30 -12.18 -1.05
N GLN A 16 16.57 -12.23 -0.67
CA GLN A 16 16.97 -12.33 0.73
C GLN A 16 16.53 -11.11 1.54
N GLU A 17 16.77 -9.90 1.02
CA GLU A 17 16.34 -8.65 1.64
C GLU A 17 14.82 -8.60 1.81
N SER A 18 14.07 -9.06 0.81
CA SER A 18 12.61 -9.11 0.88
C SER A 18 12.13 -10.10 1.95
N ILE A 19 12.76 -11.28 2.06
CA ILE A 19 12.41 -12.27 3.09
C ILE A 19 12.70 -11.71 4.48
N GLU A 20 13.87 -11.12 4.70
CA GLU A 20 14.23 -10.51 5.98
C GLU A 20 13.28 -9.37 6.33
N ALA A 21 12.93 -8.51 5.38
CA ALA A 21 11.97 -7.44 5.61
C ALA A 21 10.61 -7.99 6.04
N ILE A 22 10.10 -9.03 5.36
CA ILE A 22 8.82 -9.68 5.70
C ILE A 22 8.88 -10.34 7.08
N GLN A 23 9.98 -11.02 7.41
CA GLN A 23 10.15 -11.71 8.70
C GLN A 23 10.24 -10.74 9.88
N ASN A 24 10.72 -9.52 9.65
CA ASN A 24 10.85 -8.48 10.67
C ASN A 24 9.62 -7.56 10.78
N LEU A 25 8.54 -7.86 10.06
CA LEU A 25 7.30 -7.09 10.20
C LEU A 25 6.70 -7.27 11.60
N ASP A 26 6.33 -6.15 12.21
CA ASP A 26 5.53 -6.13 13.42
C ASP A 26 4.08 -6.51 13.09
N LEU A 27 3.71 -7.75 13.43
CA LEU A 27 2.38 -8.29 13.14
C LEU A 27 1.28 -7.62 13.98
N ASP A 28 1.61 -7.13 15.17
CA ASP A 28 0.66 -6.43 16.03
C ASP A 28 0.33 -5.06 15.45
N ALA A 29 1.34 -4.34 14.95
CA ALA A 29 1.15 -3.09 14.23
C ALA A 29 0.29 -3.28 12.96
N ILE A 30 0.53 -4.35 12.19
CA ILE A 30 -0.28 -4.68 11.01
C ILE A 30 -1.74 -4.94 11.41
N ALA A 31 -1.96 -5.75 12.46
CA ALA A 31 -3.29 -6.05 12.96
C ALA A 31 -4.01 -4.77 13.43
N GLN A 32 -3.31 -3.88 14.14
CA GLN A 32 -3.85 -2.61 14.60
C GLN A 32 -4.28 -1.72 13.43
N VAL A 33 -3.48 -1.63 12.36
CA VAL A 33 -3.84 -0.89 11.15
C VAL A 33 -5.10 -1.50 10.50
N ALA A 34 -5.17 -2.82 10.38
CA ALA A 34 -6.33 -3.50 9.79
C ALA A 34 -7.62 -3.25 10.59
N VAL A 35 -7.56 -3.36 11.91
CA VAL A 35 -8.70 -3.07 12.81
C VAL A 35 -9.12 -1.61 12.69
N THR A 36 -8.17 -0.68 12.73
CA THR A 36 -8.44 0.76 12.62
C THR A 36 -9.17 1.11 11.32
N LEU A 37 -8.71 0.56 10.19
CA LEU A 37 -9.35 0.76 8.89
C LEU A 37 -10.76 0.18 8.88
N TYR A 38 -10.94 -1.03 9.42
CA TYR A 38 -12.26 -1.68 9.50
C TYR A 38 -13.24 -0.85 10.34
N GLU A 39 -12.83 -0.38 11.52
CA GLU A 39 -13.65 0.46 12.39
C GLU A 39 -13.96 1.81 11.74
N ALA A 40 -13.01 2.43 11.04
CA ALA A 40 -13.24 3.65 10.30
C ALA A 40 -14.35 3.47 9.25
N LYS A 41 -14.34 2.35 8.52
CA LYS A 41 -15.40 1.97 7.57
C LYS A 41 -16.74 1.74 8.28
N GLU A 42 -16.76 0.98 9.38
CA GLU A 42 -17.99 0.73 10.13
C GLU A 42 -18.60 2.01 10.72
N ASN A 43 -17.76 2.96 11.11
CA ASN A 43 -18.18 4.25 11.64
C ASN A 43 -18.38 5.33 10.57
N GLY A 44 -18.33 4.95 9.28
CA GLY A 44 -18.60 5.84 8.14
C GLY A 44 -17.60 6.98 7.98
N LYS A 45 -16.38 6.83 8.52
CA LYS A 45 -15.28 7.80 8.47
C LYS A 45 -14.62 7.84 7.10
N ASN A 46 -13.89 8.92 6.84
CA ASN A 46 -13.06 9.08 5.64
C ASN A 46 -11.63 8.64 5.94
N ILE A 47 -11.00 7.95 5.00
CA ILE A 47 -9.62 7.47 5.08
C ILE A 47 -8.83 8.14 3.97
N PHE A 48 -7.70 8.75 4.31
CA PHE A 48 -6.84 9.46 3.37
C PHE A 48 -5.49 8.75 3.31
N PHE A 49 -5.12 8.26 2.13
CA PHE A 49 -3.80 7.74 1.85
C PHE A 49 -2.96 8.84 1.21
N PHE A 50 -1.74 9.05 1.71
CA PHE A 50 -0.81 10.05 1.19
C PHE A 50 0.62 9.49 1.22
N GLY A 51 1.45 9.94 0.30
CA GLY A 51 2.83 9.48 0.18
C GLY A 51 3.63 10.30 -0.83
N ASN A 52 4.94 10.37 -0.63
CA ASN A 52 5.88 11.13 -1.47
C ASN A 52 6.72 10.18 -2.33
N GLY A 53 7.18 10.66 -3.49
CA GLY A 53 8.03 9.90 -4.41
C GLY A 53 7.39 8.57 -4.83
N GLY A 54 8.13 7.46 -4.75
CA GLY A 54 7.59 6.12 -5.09
C GLY A 54 6.41 5.67 -4.22
N SER A 55 6.30 6.17 -2.97
CA SER A 55 5.19 5.84 -2.07
C SER A 55 3.86 6.49 -2.49
N HIS A 56 3.90 7.43 -3.42
CA HIS A 56 2.71 8.00 -4.06
C HIS A 56 1.92 6.95 -4.84
N GLY A 57 2.60 6.11 -5.64
CA GLY A 57 1.95 5.03 -6.37
C GLY A 57 1.24 4.07 -5.41
N ILE A 58 1.85 3.81 -4.25
CA ILE A 58 1.26 2.99 -3.19
C ILE A 58 -0.01 3.66 -2.63
N ALA A 59 0.02 4.96 -2.32
CA ALA A 59 -1.16 5.68 -1.83
C ALA A 59 -2.35 5.63 -2.80
N SER A 60 -2.09 5.85 -4.10
CA SER A 60 -3.11 5.77 -5.15
C SER A 60 -3.64 4.35 -5.36
N HIS A 61 -2.76 3.34 -5.29
CA HIS A 61 -3.16 1.93 -5.36
C HIS A 61 -4.01 1.52 -4.16
N LEU A 62 -3.61 1.89 -2.94
CA LEU A 62 -4.41 1.62 -1.74
C LEU A 62 -5.80 2.26 -1.82
N ALA A 63 -5.91 3.51 -2.28
CA ALA A 63 -7.20 4.14 -2.48
C ALA A 63 -8.08 3.40 -3.51
N CYS A 64 -7.47 2.89 -4.59
CA CYS A 64 -8.18 2.07 -5.59
C CYS A 64 -8.69 0.74 -5.00
N ASP A 65 -7.81 0.02 -4.30
CA ASP A 65 -8.07 -1.32 -3.76
C ASP A 65 -9.14 -1.27 -2.67
N PHE A 66 -9.05 -0.33 -1.72
CA PHE A 66 -10.06 -0.19 -0.68
C PHE A 66 -11.39 0.38 -1.21
N GLY A 67 -11.36 1.19 -2.26
CA GLY A 67 -12.58 1.79 -2.83
C GLY A 67 -13.42 0.79 -3.64
N LYS A 68 -12.78 -0.13 -4.37
CA LYS A 68 -13.45 -1.08 -5.27
C LYS A 68 -13.32 -2.54 -4.85
N GLY A 69 -12.17 -2.95 -4.32
CA GLY A 69 -11.80 -4.33 -4.05
C GLY A 69 -12.45 -4.95 -2.81
N THR A 70 -13.06 -4.15 -1.92
CA THR A 70 -13.70 -4.67 -0.70
C THR A 70 -15.18 -4.97 -0.87
N LYS A 71 -15.76 -4.82 -2.06
CA LYS A 71 -17.18 -5.11 -2.29
C LYS A 71 -17.41 -6.62 -2.31
N ASN A 72 -18.13 -7.15 -1.31
CA ASN A 72 -18.65 -8.51 -1.37
C ASN A 72 -20.08 -8.47 -1.91
N SER A 73 -20.28 -8.92 -3.14
CA SER A 73 -21.59 -8.93 -3.84
C SER A 73 -22.67 -9.73 -3.11
N VAL A 74 -22.30 -10.56 -2.13
CA VAL A 74 -23.21 -11.38 -1.33
C VAL A 74 -23.85 -10.58 -0.18
N ARG A 75 -23.23 -9.50 0.31
CA ARG A 75 -23.73 -8.72 1.45
C ARG A 75 -24.34 -7.39 1.00
N LYS A 76 -25.68 -7.33 0.93
CA LYS A 76 -26.42 -6.13 0.50
C LYS A 76 -26.21 -4.90 1.39
N ASP A 77 -26.02 -5.09 2.70
CA ASP A 77 -25.89 -3.97 3.66
C ASP A 77 -24.44 -3.64 4.03
N GLN A 78 -23.47 -4.07 3.22
CA GLN A 78 -22.06 -3.82 3.51
C GLN A 78 -21.71 -2.34 3.35
N LYS A 79 -21.17 -1.74 4.41
CA LYS A 79 -20.57 -0.38 4.36
C LYS A 79 -19.30 -0.36 3.53
N TYR A 80 -19.10 0.74 2.81
CA TYR A 80 -17.95 0.96 1.94
C TYR A 80 -16.86 1.78 2.64
N TYR A 81 -15.60 1.50 2.30
CA TYR A 81 -14.49 2.36 2.68
C TYR A 81 -14.59 3.67 1.90
N LYS A 82 -14.65 4.80 2.60
CA LYS A 82 -14.60 6.13 1.98
C LYS A 82 -13.15 6.57 1.89
N VAL A 83 -12.46 6.12 0.85
CA VAL A 83 -11.02 6.31 0.67
C VAL A 83 -10.68 7.36 -0.37
N PHE A 84 -9.63 8.11 -0.09
CA PHE A 84 -9.09 9.14 -0.97
C PHE A 84 -7.57 8.99 -1.03
N GLY A 85 -7.02 8.90 -2.24
CA GLY A 85 -5.59 9.09 -2.45
C GLY A 85 -5.34 10.58 -2.62
N LEU A 86 -4.49 11.17 -1.77
CA LEU A 86 -4.09 12.56 -1.90
C LEU A 86 -2.80 12.60 -2.71
N ASP A 87 -2.95 12.80 -4.01
CA ASP A 87 -1.87 12.98 -4.96
C ASP A 87 -1.48 14.46 -5.06
N ASN A 88 -0.22 14.80 -4.79
CA ASN A 88 0.32 16.11 -5.16
C ASN A 88 1.21 15.96 -6.39
N ALA A 89 0.60 16.00 -7.58
CA ALA A 89 1.32 16.03 -8.85
C ALA A 89 2.29 17.23 -8.95
N ALA A 90 2.01 18.34 -8.25
CA ALA A 90 2.86 19.53 -8.26
C ALA A 90 4.18 19.36 -7.48
N TRP A 91 4.28 18.42 -6.53
CA TRP A 91 5.55 18.11 -5.88
C TRP A 91 6.46 17.23 -6.76
N LEU A 92 5.89 16.33 -7.56
CA LEU A 92 6.64 15.48 -8.49
C LEU A 92 7.38 16.28 -9.57
N THR A 93 6.79 17.39 -10.04
CA THR A 93 7.47 18.32 -10.96
C THR A 93 8.41 19.30 -10.26
N ALA A 94 8.29 19.48 -8.94
CA ALA A 94 9.10 20.43 -8.18
C ALA A 94 10.45 19.85 -7.71
N THR A 95 10.57 18.52 -7.52
CA THR A 95 11.81 17.87 -7.07
C THR A 95 12.65 17.21 -8.16
N SER A 96 12.28 17.33 -9.44
CA SER A 96 13.20 17.02 -10.55
C SER A 96 14.14 18.22 -10.78
N LYS A 97 15.22 18.29 -10.00
CA LYS A 97 16.39 19.12 -10.31
C LYS A 97 17.61 18.22 -10.45
#